data_AF-A0AAV9HFA3-F1
#
_entry.id   AF-A0AAV9HFA3-F1
#
_cell.length_a   1.000
_cell.length_b   1.000
_cell.length_c   1.000
_cell.angle_alpha   90.00
_cell.angle_beta   90.00
_cell.angle_gamma   90.00
#
_symmetry.space_group_name_H-M   'P 1'
#
loop_
_entity.id
_entity.type
_entity.pdbx_description
1 polymer ?
#
loop_
_entity_poly.entity_id
_entity_poly.type
_entity_poly.pdbx_seq_one_letter_code
_entity_poly.pdbx_strand_id
1 'polypeptide(L)'
;VFLKHLEFFSGLVFLTTNRVKAFDPAMKSRIHLALGYGPPDIETRRQLWIKYLTPIPPESIRMDVDEDIDELLAERLNGREIAYAVHTARTIARHKGEPLMLDHLRIVVEVRNEFDRSL
;
A
#
# COMPACT_ATOMS: atom_id res chain seq x y z
N VAL A 1 -30.96 -10.88 11.26
CA VAL A 1 -30.64 -10.30 12.60
C VAL A 1 -29.69 -9.11 12.51
N PHE A 2 -28.58 -9.16 11.75
CA PHE A 2 -27.62 -8.05 11.62
C PHE A 2 -28.21 -6.74 11.04
N LEU A 3 -29.03 -6.83 9.99
CA LEU A 3 -29.69 -5.66 9.36
C LEU A 3 -30.51 -4.81 10.33
N LYS A 4 -31.21 -5.46 11.27
CA LYS A 4 -32.01 -4.77 12.29
C LYS A 4 -31.13 -3.96 13.25
N HIS A 5 -29.93 -4.43 13.54
CA HIS A 5 -29.00 -3.70 14.41
C HIS A 5 -28.44 -2.47 13.70
N LEU A 6 -28.14 -2.55 12.39
CA LEU A 6 -27.72 -1.38 11.60
C LEU A 6 -28.80 -0.30 11.51
N GLU A 7 -30.06 -0.71 11.47
CA GLU A 7 -31.20 0.22 11.32
C GLU A 7 -31.50 1.02 12.59
N PHE A 8 -31.32 0.42 13.77
CA PHE A 8 -31.60 1.07 15.06
C PHE A 8 -30.34 1.56 15.78
N PHE A 9 -29.16 1.46 15.17
CA PHE A 9 -27.93 1.93 15.78
C PHE A 9 -27.92 3.47 15.85
N SER A 10 -27.87 4.02 17.05
CA SER A 10 -27.94 5.47 17.30
C SER A 10 -26.58 6.19 17.23
N GLY A 11 -25.59 5.60 16.56
CA GLY A 11 -24.23 6.15 16.47
C GLY A 11 -23.62 6.04 15.06
N LEU A 12 -22.31 6.25 14.96
CA LEU A 12 -21.56 6.10 13.71
C LEU A 12 -21.01 4.67 13.56
N VAL A 13 -21.35 4.01 12.45
CA VAL A 13 -20.81 2.68 12.10
C VAL A 13 -19.85 2.81 10.93
N PHE A 14 -18.62 2.32 11.10
CA PHE A 14 -17.68 2.10 10.00
C PHE A 14 -17.72 0.64 9.57
N LEU A 15 -18.06 0.41 8.30
CA LEU A 15 -18.03 -0.92 7.68
C LEU A 15 -16.93 -0.94 6.63
N THR A 16 -16.11 -1.99 6.64
CA THR A 16 -15.06 -2.20 5.65
C THR A 16 -15.28 -3.56 4.96
N THR A 17 -15.08 -3.63 3.65
CA THR A 17 -15.17 -4.88 2.91
C THR A 17 -14.24 -4.90 1.70
N ASN A 18 -13.50 -5.99 1.53
CA ASN A 18 -12.73 -6.26 0.32
C ASN A 18 -13.58 -6.93 -0.77
N ARG A 19 -14.86 -7.22 -0.49
CA ARG A 19 -15.77 -7.97 -1.38
C ARG A 19 -17.12 -7.26 -1.48
N VAL A 20 -17.14 -6.04 -2.01
CA VAL A 20 -18.36 -5.25 -2.19
C VAL A 20 -19.42 -5.96 -3.06
N LYS A 21 -18.99 -6.85 -3.96
CA LYS A 21 -19.89 -7.67 -4.79
C LYS A 21 -20.66 -8.73 -4.00
N ALA A 22 -20.10 -9.21 -2.89
CA ALA A 22 -20.77 -10.14 -1.99
C ALA A 22 -21.64 -9.42 -0.95
N PHE A 23 -21.72 -8.09 -1.01
CA PHE A 23 -22.45 -7.28 -0.05
C PHE A 23 -23.94 -7.29 -0.38
N ASP A 24 -24.75 -7.68 0.61
CA ASP A 24 -26.20 -7.82 0.47
C ASP A 24 -26.84 -6.47 0.03
N PRO A 25 -27.67 -6.46 -1.02
CA PRO A 25 -28.41 -5.27 -1.45
C PRO A 25 -29.20 -4.57 -0.34
N ALA A 26 -29.79 -5.32 0.61
CA ALA A 26 -30.54 -4.76 1.75
C ALA A 26 -29.64 -4.06 2.77
N MET A 27 -28.34 -4.37 2.80
CA MET A 27 -27.37 -3.64 3.61
C MET A 27 -26.99 -2.31 2.93
N LYS A 28 -26.92 -2.26 1.60
CA LYS A 28 -26.61 -1.03 0.85
C LYS A 28 -27.66 0.07 1.09
N SER A 29 -28.94 -0.30 1.22
CA SER A 29 -30.01 0.68 1.48
C SER A 29 -29.91 1.37 2.85
N ARG A 30 -29.05 0.86 3.75
CA ARG A 30 -28.82 1.38 5.11
C ARG A 30 -27.45 2.06 5.24
N ILE A 31 -26.71 2.19 4.14
CA ILE A 31 -25.42 2.89 4.09
C ILE A 31 -25.64 4.29 3.54
N HIS A 32 -25.43 5.30 4.38
CA HIS A 32 -25.56 6.71 3.99
C HIS A 32 -24.41 7.19 3.09
N LEU A 33 -23.21 6.64 3.26
CA LEU A 33 -22.02 6.97 2.49
C LEU A 33 -21.22 5.71 2.16
N ALA A 34 -20.92 5.51 0.88
CA ALA A 34 -20.05 4.44 0.40
C ALA A 34 -18.79 5.03 -0.23
N LEU A 35 -17.63 4.72 0.35
CA LEU A 35 -16.33 5.12 -0.18
C LEU A 35 -15.69 3.94 -0.91
N GLY A 36 -15.47 4.09 -2.21
CA GLY A 36 -14.73 3.13 -3.02
C GLY A 36 -13.25 3.48 -3.03
N TYR A 37 -12.40 2.54 -2.61
CA TYR A 37 -10.95 2.68 -2.72
C TYR A 37 -10.45 1.86 -3.90
N GLY A 38 -10.01 2.55 -4.95
CA GLY A 38 -9.32 1.94 -6.09
C GLY A 38 -7.82 1.76 -5.82
N PRO A 39 -7.08 1.15 -6.76
CA PRO A 39 -5.62 1.20 -6.75
C PRO A 39 -5.13 2.66 -6.71
N PRO A 40 -4.05 2.96 -5.96
CA PRO A 40 -3.52 4.31 -5.89
C PRO A 40 -3.04 4.78 -7.27
N ASP A 41 -3.28 6.03 -7.60
CA ASP A 41 -2.69 6.67 -8.78
C ASP A 41 -1.19 6.92 -8.60
N ILE A 42 -0.53 7.42 -9.66
CA ILE A 42 0.92 7.65 -9.67
C ILE A 42 1.34 8.58 -8.52
N GLU A 43 0.61 9.67 -8.33
CA GLU A 43 0.94 10.66 -7.30
C GLU A 43 0.73 10.08 -5.90
N THR A 44 -0.36 9.34 -5.67
CA THR A 44 -0.59 8.64 -4.41
C THR A 44 0.50 7.61 -4.14
N ARG A 45 0.98 6.87 -5.16
CA ARG A 45 2.11 5.94 -5.01
C ARG A 45 3.40 6.67 -4.65
N ARG A 46 3.70 7.82 -5.27
CA ARG A 46 4.83 8.68 -4.90
C ARG A 46 4.76 9.10 -3.45
N GLN A 47 3.62 9.62 -3.00
CA GLN A 47 3.43 10.01 -1.60
C GLN A 47 3.58 8.83 -0.63
N LEU A 48 3.16 7.63 -1.02
CA LEU A 48 3.35 6.43 -0.22
C LEU A 48 4.84 6.05 -0.12
N TRP A 49 5.58 6.05 -1.24
CA TRP A 49 7.02 5.80 -1.24
C TRP A 49 7.76 6.76 -0.33
N ILE A 50 7.54 8.08 -0.51
CA ILE A 50 8.12 9.12 0.34
C ILE A 50 7.77 8.85 1.80
N LYS A 51 6.48 8.65 2.12
CA LYS A 51 6.02 8.37 3.49
C LYS A 51 6.74 7.18 4.15
N TYR A 52 7.07 6.13 3.41
CA TYR A 52 7.76 4.96 3.95
C TYR A 52 9.28 5.11 4.01
N LEU A 53 9.87 5.98 3.18
CA LEU A 53 11.31 6.23 3.12
C LEU A 53 11.76 7.37 4.05
N THR A 54 10.94 8.42 4.24
CA THR A 54 11.26 9.58 5.11
C THR A 54 11.62 9.20 6.55
N PRO A 55 10.99 8.20 7.20
CA PRO A 55 11.36 7.82 8.58
C PRO A 55 12.72 7.11 8.70
N ILE A 56 13.39 6.81 7.58
CA ILE A 56 14.69 6.14 7.59
C ILE A 56 15.77 7.21 7.88
N PRO A 57 16.68 6.97 8.85
CA PRO A 57 17.75 7.91 9.15
C PRO A 57 18.61 8.21 7.91
N PRO A 58 19.00 9.47 7.66
CA PRO A 58 19.84 9.85 6.51
C PRO A 58 21.13 9.04 6.39
N GLU A 59 21.69 8.55 7.49
CA GLU A 59 22.91 7.73 7.51
C GLU A 59 22.67 6.30 7.04
N SER A 60 21.41 5.85 7.07
CA SER A 60 20.97 4.51 6.69
C SER A 60 20.39 4.44 5.28
N ILE A 61 20.41 5.55 4.53
CA ILE A 61 19.88 5.66 3.18
C ILE A 61 20.86 6.44 2.31
N ARG A 62 21.16 5.92 1.11
CA ARG A 62 22.07 6.52 0.13
C ARG A 62 21.37 6.54 -1.22
N MET A 63 20.31 7.34 -1.28
CA MET A 63 19.52 7.61 -2.49
C MET A 63 18.84 8.96 -2.34
N ASP A 64 18.60 9.65 -3.45
CA ASP A 64 17.74 10.82 -3.48
C ASP A 64 16.30 10.32 -3.56
N VAL A 65 15.57 10.39 -2.45
CA VAL A 65 14.22 9.80 -2.37
C VAL A 65 13.28 10.44 -3.39
N ASP A 66 13.39 11.73 -3.67
CA ASP A 66 12.44 12.41 -4.55
C ASP A 66 12.73 12.11 -6.03
N GLU A 67 14.01 12.00 -6.41
CA GLU A 67 14.41 11.68 -7.80
C GLU A 67 14.37 10.17 -8.10
N ASP A 68 14.89 9.34 -7.19
CA ASP A 68 15.11 7.91 -7.46
C ASP A 68 13.81 7.08 -7.42
N ILE A 69 12.78 7.54 -6.68
CA ILE A 69 11.51 6.79 -6.60
C ILE A 69 10.70 6.84 -7.90
N ASP A 70 10.95 7.82 -8.77
CA ASP A 70 10.23 7.96 -10.04
C ASP A 70 10.42 6.73 -10.94
N GLU A 71 11.57 6.06 -10.84
CA GLU A 71 11.82 4.79 -11.53
C GLU A 71 10.90 3.66 -11.07
N LEU A 72 10.43 3.70 -9.82
CA LEU A 72 9.58 2.68 -9.21
C LEU A 72 8.09 2.97 -9.42
N LEU A 73 7.71 4.16 -9.91
CA LEU A 73 6.31 4.57 -10.07
C LEU A 73 5.59 3.90 -11.25
N ALA A 74 6.34 3.41 -12.24
CA ALA A 74 5.78 2.64 -13.35
C ALA A 74 5.05 1.38 -12.86
N GLU A 75 5.52 0.81 -11.75
CA GLU A 75 4.96 -0.37 -11.14
C GLU A 75 3.70 -0.04 -10.33
N ARG A 76 2.63 -0.79 -10.58
CA ARG A 76 1.29 -0.52 -10.01
C ARG A 76 1.12 -1.15 -8.62
N LEU A 77 2.04 -0.82 -7.73
CA LEU A 77 2.06 -1.33 -6.36
C LEU A 77 0.96 -0.66 -5.52
N ASN A 78 0.27 -1.43 -4.67
CA ASN A 78 -0.59 -0.88 -3.63
C ASN A 78 0.21 -0.49 -2.38
N GLY A 79 -0.40 0.24 -1.45
CA GLY A 79 0.32 0.75 -0.26
C GLY A 79 0.92 -0.33 0.64
N ARG A 80 0.31 -1.53 0.71
CA ARG A 80 0.88 -2.65 1.47
C ARG A 80 2.12 -3.20 0.78
N GLU A 81 2.07 -3.34 -0.53
CA GLU A 81 3.20 -3.84 -1.32
C GLU A 81 4.38 -2.88 -1.28
N ILE A 82 4.14 -1.56 -1.36
CA ILE A 82 5.18 -0.54 -1.19
C ILE A 82 5.82 -0.66 0.21
N ALA A 83 5.02 -0.78 1.26
CA ALA A 83 5.53 -0.92 2.62
C ALA A 83 6.43 -2.17 2.79
N TYR A 84 6.00 -3.30 2.22
CA TYR A 84 6.78 -4.54 2.24
C TYR A 84 8.04 -4.45 1.38
N ALA A 85 8.00 -3.75 0.26
CA ALA A 85 9.16 -3.52 -0.59
C ALA A 85 10.24 -2.75 0.17
N VAL A 86 9.88 -1.64 0.82
CA VAL A 86 10.79 -0.85 1.66
C VAL A 86 11.33 -1.69 2.81
N HIS A 87 10.47 -2.41 3.54
CA HIS A 87 10.91 -3.23 4.67
C HIS A 87 11.92 -4.31 4.24
N THR A 88 11.63 -5.01 3.15
CA THR A 88 12.48 -6.10 2.64
C THR A 88 13.80 -5.54 2.12
N ALA A 89 13.77 -4.46 1.36
CA ALA A 89 14.98 -3.80 0.84
C ALA A 89 15.89 -3.32 1.98
N ARG A 90 15.32 -2.78 3.07
CA ARG A 90 16.08 -2.43 4.27
C ARG A 90 16.70 -3.65 4.95
N THR A 91 15.97 -4.76 5.03
CA THR A 91 16.52 -6.01 5.57
C THR A 91 17.71 -6.49 4.74
N ILE A 92 17.62 -6.42 3.40
CA ILE A 92 18.73 -6.78 2.51
C ILE A 92 19.93 -5.86 2.73
N ALA A 93 19.73 -4.54 2.74
CA ALA A 93 20.79 -3.56 2.95
C ALA A 93 21.50 -3.77 4.30
N ARG A 94 20.73 -3.96 5.38
CA ARG A 94 21.27 -4.26 6.71
C ARG A 94 22.06 -5.57 6.75
N HIS A 95 21.60 -6.60 6.05
CA HIS A 95 22.29 -7.88 6.00
C HIS A 95 23.65 -7.76 5.30
N LYS A 96 23.74 -6.90 4.28
CA LYS A 96 24.98 -6.59 3.56
C LYS A 96 25.88 -5.56 4.26
N GLY A 97 25.40 -4.93 5.34
CA GLY A 97 26.15 -3.89 6.06
C GLY A 97 26.26 -2.57 5.30
N GLU A 98 25.35 -2.30 4.38
CA GLU A 98 25.34 -1.09 3.54
C GLU A 98 24.05 -0.26 3.75
N PRO A 99 24.05 1.05 3.45
CA PRO A 99 22.84 1.85 3.49
C PRO A 99 21.81 1.37 2.44
N LEU A 100 20.53 1.68 2.67
CA LEU A 100 19.48 1.45 1.69
C LEU A 100 19.79 2.27 0.42
N MET A 101 19.68 1.64 -0.75
CA MET A 101 19.96 2.22 -2.06
C MET A 101 18.83 1.82 -3.01
N LEU A 102 18.68 2.55 -4.12
CA LEU A 102 17.67 2.25 -5.14
C LEU A 102 17.73 0.79 -5.62
N ASP A 103 18.93 0.23 -5.80
CA ASP A 103 19.12 -1.15 -6.25
C ASP A 103 18.47 -2.18 -5.32
N HIS A 104 18.44 -1.94 -4.01
CA HIS A 104 17.74 -2.82 -3.08
C HIS A 104 16.23 -2.83 -3.30
N LEU A 105 15.66 -1.66 -3.60
CA LEU A 105 14.24 -1.53 -3.93
C LEU A 105 13.94 -2.20 -5.27
N ARG A 106 14.79 -1.98 -6.28
CA ARG A 106 14.66 -2.59 -7.61
C ARG A 106 14.63 -4.11 -7.53
N ILE A 107 15.57 -4.73 -6.81
CA ILE A 107 15.62 -6.18 -6.62
C ILE A 107 14.29 -6.69 -6.02
N VAL A 108 13.78 -6.03 -4.99
CA VAL A 108 12.55 -6.48 -4.32
C VAL A 108 11.32 -6.34 -5.22
N VAL A 109 11.23 -5.23 -5.96
CA VAL A 109 10.13 -4.97 -6.89
C VAL A 109 10.19 -5.94 -8.08
N GLU A 110 11.38 -6.22 -8.61
CA GLU A 110 11.59 -7.16 -9.72
C GLU A 110 11.18 -8.59 -9.34
N VAL A 111 11.69 -9.11 -8.21
CA VAL A 111 11.33 -10.45 -7.71
C VAL A 111 9.82 -10.58 -7.49
N ARG A 112 9.18 -9.53 -6.99
CA ARG A 112 7.73 -9.49 -6.81
C ARG A 112 7.00 -9.51 -8.17
N ASN A 113 7.49 -8.77 -9.15
CA ASN A 113 6.91 -8.73 -10.49
C ASN A 113 7.06 -10.07 -11.23
N GLU A 114 8.19 -10.76 -11.06
CA GLU A 114 8.37 -12.11 -11.58
C GLU A 114 7.36 -13.09 -10.97
N PHE A 115 7.15 -13.01 -9.66
CA PHE A 115 6.16 -13.83 -8.97
C PHE A 115 4.74 -13.57 -9.48
N ASP A 116 4.35 -12.30 -9.61
CA ASP A 116 3.01 -11.93 -10.12
C ASP A 116 2.80 -12.36 -11.58
N ARG A 117 3.84 -12.40 -12.42
CA ARG A 117 3.78 -12.93 -13.79
C ARG A 117 3.67 -14.44 -13.86
N SER A 118 4.06 -15.14 -12.79
CA SER A 118 4.04 -16.61 -12.71
C SER A 118 2.71 -17.21 -12.22
N LEU A 119 1.78 -16.35 -11.76
CA LEU A 119 0.42 -16.68 -11.35
C LEU A 119 -0.58 -16.55 -12.51
#